data_AF-A0A9X3D141-F1
#
_entry.id   AF-A0A9X3D141-F1
#
_cell.length_a   1.000
_cell.length_b   1.000
_cell.length_c   1.000
_cell.angle_alpha   90.00
_cell.angle_beta   90.00
_cell.angle_gamma   90.00
#
_symmetry.space_group_name_H-M   'P 1'
#
loop_
_entity.id
_entity.type
_entity.pdbx_description
1 polymer ?
#
loop_
_entity_poly.entity_id
_entity_poly.type
_entity_poly.pdbx_seq_one_letter_code
_entity_poly.pdbx_strand_id
1 'polypeptide(L)'
;MTARRQAIGLFLVIWLLYLVIGVWLAADVRWYFGDSLSRVQSAQSVLFSRDPHLSAIGFIFTPLTVIVQLPLTALTPIFPAITTSALSAAVMSSVFMAGSVVQIAGIARDRGVAPWITIAVTASYALNPMIVLYAANGMSEAPYLFFLTWCGRRLIRWIDTDDVHDLVAAGIALGFAYLTRYDGAAAALGAGIVVALVTFRRSDTTDRMMRVILDVAIVALPAFVAFIGWAFTSWLITGDLFAQLSSAYGNAAILEQSGGSGSSTPWQALRFSTTELLILAPLFPLLLAVVAIVRYRRQRFYPLLVPLVIIGLVLGFQVYSYSQGSTFAFLRFYLTVVPLAAVVALLAVPARRANPTRRPGAHASAPRIVVRRGAGYLALGMCAVITMAIAVPSTAVGMGSPTYAPQEFAVYSLGAHEDSVNQEVLDGQRVIRSFQTERSIAQYLDDLDLPDGSVLCDTVYGFAVVAQSQNPKQFVIPSDQDFTEMVNDPAAHGVRYMLSVPRSGRGESDALNVRFPTLYENGAQVGVLVLEARNVGADLPDWRIYRVTGSGTLTSNGVS
;
A
#
# COMPACT_ATOMS: atom_id res chain seq x y z
N MET A 1 22.95 -27.18 2.00
CA MET A 1 22.50 -25.97 2.73
C MET A 1 21.29 -26.30 3.60
N THR A 2 21.20 -25.80 4.84
CA THR A 2 19.99 -25.96 5.66
C THR A 2 18.83 -25.12 5.08
N ALA A 3 17.57 -25.53 5.34
CA ALA A 3 16.39 -24.82 4.83
C ALA A 3 16.32 -23.34 5.25
N ARG A 4 16.94 -23.00 6.39
CA ARG A 4 17.10 -21.62 6.86
C ARG A 4 18.05 -20.81 5.97
N ARG A 5 19.20 -21.39 5.59
CA ARG A 5 20.16 -20.73 4.68
C ARG A 5 19.57 -20.47 3.30
N GLN A 6 18.76 -21.39 2.78
CA GLN A 6 18.05 -21.19 1.50
C GLN A 6 17.04 -20.04 1.57
N ALA A 7 16.29 -19.93 2.67
CA ALA A 7 15.34 -18.83 2.85
C ALA A 7 16.04 -17.47 2.96
N ILE A 8 17.16 -17.41 3.70
CA ILE A 8 17.98 -16.19 3.82
C ILE A 8 18.60 -15.83 2.47
N GLY A 9 19.16 -16.79 1.75
CA GLY A 9 19.72 -16.55 0.42
C GLY A 9 18.68 -16.03 -0.56
N LEU A 10 17.49 -16.63 -0.60
CA LEU A 10 16.37 -16.15 -1.42
C LEU A 10 15.95 -14.74 -1.03
N PHE A 11 15.80 -14.46 0.27
CA PHE A 11 15.46 -13.14 0.77
C PHE A 11 16.47 -12.09 0.29
N LEU A 12 17.76 -12.32 0.51
CA LEU A 12 18.81 -11.35 0.18
C LEU A 12 18.88 -11.08 -1.32
N VAL A 13 18.82 -12.11 -2.17
CA VAL A 13 18.86 -11.95 -3.63
C VAL A 13 17.67 -11.14 -4.14
N ILE A 14 16.46 -11.47 -3.69
CA ILE A 14 15.24 -10.79 -4.13
C ILE A 14 15.16 -9.37 -3.54
N TRP A 15 15.56 -9.20 -2.29
CA TRP A 15 15.61 -7.88 -1.65
C TRP A 15 16.60 -6.96 -2.36
N LEU A 16 17.82 -7.43 -2.67
CA LEU A 16 18.80 -6.66 -3.43
C LEU A 16 18.27 -6.25 -4.81
N LEU A 17 17.60 -7.17 -5.52
CA LEU A 17 16.98 -6.87 -6.81
C LEU A 17 15.94 -5.74 -6.68
N TYR A 18 14.99 -5.87 -5.74
CA TYR A 18 13.96 -4.86 -5.54
C TYR A 18 14.50 -3.54 -5.03
N LEU A 19 15.52 -3.57 -4.15
CA LEU A 19 16.16 -2.39 -3.62
C LEU A 19 16.90 -1.62 -4.71
N VAL A 20 17.65 -2.29 -5.59
CA VAL A 20 18.34 -1.64 -6.71
C VAL A 20 17.35 -0.94 -7.63
N ILE A 21 16.24 -1.60 -7.96
CA ILE A 21 15.17 -1.01 -8.78
C ILE A 21 14.52 0.18 -8.05
N GLY A 22 14.24 0.04 -6.75
CA GLY A 22 13.65 1.11 -5.95
C GLY A 22 14.55 2.33 -5.81
N VAL A 23 15.84 2.14 -5.57
CA VAL A 23 16.82 3.24 -5.52
C VAL A 23 16.92 3.93 -6.88
N TRP A 24 16.99 3.17 -7.97
CA TRP A 24 17.01 3.73 -9.33
C TRP A 24 15.75 4.56 -9.64
N LEU A 25 14.56 4.02 -9.34
CA LEU A 25 13.30 4.73 -9.54
C LEU A 25 13.19 6.02 -8.70
N ALA A 26 13.64 5.95 -7.44
CA ALA A 26 13.49 7.03 -6.49
C ALA A 26 14.55 8.13 -6.62
N ALA A 27 15.82 7.77 -6.89
CA ALA A 27 16.94 8.71 -6.93
C ALA A 27 17.26 9.23 -8.34
N ASP A 28 17.29 8.34 -9.34
CA ASP A 28 17.67 8.69 -10.72
C ASP A 28 16.45 9.14 -11.53
N VAL A 29 15.42 8.29 -11.61
CA VAL A 29 14.19 8.58 -12.37
C VAL A 29 13.33 9.62 -11.65
N ARG A 30 13.39 9.65 -10.31
CA ARG A 30 12.60 10.53 -9.44
C ARG A 30 11.09 10.38 -9.64
N TRP A 31 10.65 9.14 -9.86
CA TRP A 31 9.26 8.78 -10.03
C TRP A 31 8.66 8.39 -8.67
N TYR A 32 7.69 9.19 -8.20
CA TYR A 32 7.06 8.98 -6.90
C TYR A 32 5.56 8.74 -7.02
N PHE A 33 5.03 7.92 -6.13
CA PHE A 33 3.60 7.71 -5.96
C PHE A 33 3.10 8.60 -4.83
N GLY A 34 2.00 9.33 -5.05
CA GLY A 34 1.48 10.32 -4.08
C GLY A 34 1.30 9.74 -2.67
N ASP A 35 0.61 8.61 -2.51
CA ASP A 35 0.40 7.98 -1.21
C ASP A 35 1.69 7.48 -0.54
N SER A 36 2.72 7.18 -1.32
CA SER A 36 4.02 6.78 -0.76
C SER A 36 4.77 8.01 -0.25
N LEU A 37 4.83 9.05 -1.07
CA LEU A 37 5.51 10.31 -0.73
C LEU A 37 4.82 11.02 0.45
N SER A 38 3.49 10.98 0.55
CA SER A 38 2.77 11.52 1.71
C SER A 38 3.10 10.78 3.00
N ARG A 39 3.28 9.44 2.96
CA ARG A 39 3.74 8.67 4.13
C ARG A 39 5.19 8.97 4.51
N VAL A 40 6.04 9.27 3.54
CA VAL A 40 7.41 9.76 3.80
C VAL A 40 7.34 11.12 4.49
N GLN A 41 6.48 12.02 4.02
CA GLN A 41 6.24 13.30 4.67
C GLN A 41 5.73 13.12 6.10
N SER A 42 4.76 12.24 6.35
CA SER A 42 4.27 11.98 7.72
C SER A 42 5.37 11.41 8.61
N ALA A 43 6.23 10.52 8.09
CA ALA A 43 7.39 10.02 8.83
C ALA A 43 8.37 11.15 9.18
N GLN A 44 8.62 12.05 8.23
CA GLN A 44 9.46 13.23 8.41
C GLN A 44 8.86 14.17 9.46
N SER A 45 7.54 14.40 9.43
CA SER A 45 6.87 15.29 10.39
C SER A 45 6.94 14.78 11.82
N VAL A 46 6.92 13.46 12.03
CA VAL A 46 7.08 12.90 13.38
C VAL A 46 8.44 13.24 14.01
N LEU A 47 9.49 13.42 13.20
CA LEU A 47 10.87 13.57 13.70
C LEU A 47 11.50 14.94 13.45
N PHE A 48 11.11 15.63 12.37
CA PHE A 48 11.82 16.77 11.83
C PHE A 48 10.92 17.93 11.38
N SER A 49 9.60 17.89 11.60
CA SER A 49 8.77 19.09 11.42
C SER A 49 9.18 20.20 12.39
N ARG A 50 8.55 21.36 12.27
CA ARG A 50 8.66 22.44 13.26
C ARG A 50 8.13 22.03 14.63
N ASP A 51 7.08 21.22 14.68
CA ASP A 51 6.48 20.64 15.89
C ASP A 51 6.53 19.09 15.85
N PRO A 52 7.68 18.45 16.16
CA PRO A 52 7.81 17.00 16.09
C PRO A 52 7.07 16.29 17.24
N HIS A 53 6.09 15.48 16.89
CA HIS A 53 5.36 14.66 17.85
C HIS A 53 4.73 13.43 17.16
N LEU A 54 4.43 12.38 17.93
CA LEU A 54 3.96 11.10 17.36
C LEU A 54 2.60 11.20 16.67
N SER A 55 1.71 12.11 17.12
CA SER A 55 0.42 12.37 16.47
C SER A 55 0.53 12.96 15.05
N ALA A 56 1.70 13.47 14.64
CA ALA A 56 1.95 13.97 13.29
C ALA A 56 2.00 12.85 12.23
N ILE A 57 1.89 11.58 12.65
CA ILE A 57 1.81 10.41 11.77
C ILE A 57 0.62 10.44 10.80
N GLY A 58 -0.43 11.20 11.14
CA GLY A 58 -1.68 11.25 10.38
C GLY A 58 -2.61 10.06 10.65
N PHE A 59 -3.93 10.29 10.54
CA PHE A 59 -4.97 9.31 10.89
C PHE A 59 -5.87 8.90 9.72
N ILE A 60 -5.54 9.37 8.50
CA ILE A 60 -6.23 8.99 7.26
C ILE A 60 -5.78 7.60 6.82
N PHE A 61 -4.48 7.32 6.93
CA PHE A 61 -3.90 6.02 6.66
C PHE A 61 -3.57 5.29 7.97
N THR A 62 -3.59 3.97 7.92
CA THR A 62 -3.11 3.12 9.00
C THR A 62 -1.59 3.27 9.21
N PRO A 63 -1.10 3.13 10.45
CA PRO A 63 0.18 3.73 10.86
C PRO A 63 1.42 2.92 10.50
N LEU A 64 1.30 1.62 10.20
CA LEU A 64 2.48 0.73 10.16
C LEU A 64 3.49 1.15 9.11
N THR A 65 3.01 1.60 7.96
CA THR A 65 3.86 2.03 6.84
C THR A 65 4.69 3.27 7.17
N VAL A 66 4.23 4.13 8.08
CA VAL A 66 4.97 5.29 8.57
C VAL A 66 5.90 4.88 9.72
N ILE A 67 5.39 4.12 10.70
CA ILE A 67 6.18 3.65 11.86
C ILE A 67 7.44 2.89 11.43
N VAL A 68 7.32 1.99 10.45
CA VAL A 68 8.47 1.21 9.99
C VAL A 68 9.52 2.06 9.28
N GLN A 69 9.13 3.23 8.75
CA GLN A 69 10.07 4.16 8.12
C GLN A 69 10.83 5.02 9.13
N LEU A 70 10.28 5.26 10.33
CA LEU A 70 10.90 6.16 11.34
C LEU A 70 12.38 5.89 11.63
N PRO A 71 12.85 4.64 11.79
CA PRO A 71 14.28 4.39 12.02
C PRO A 71 15.17 4.82 10.86
N LEU A 72 14.68 4.70 9.62
CA LEU A 72 15.40 5.19 8.44
C LEU A 72 15.31 6.70 8.38
N THR A 73 14.12 7.28 8.55
CA THR A 73 13.91 8.73 8.57
C THR A 73 14.83 9.41 9.58
N ALA A 74 15.07 8.82 10.75
CA ALA A 74 16.00 9.36 11.76
C ALA A 74 17.43 9.61 11.24
N LEU A 75 17.83 8.97 10.13
CA LEU A 75 19.13 9.14 9.48
C LEU A 75 19.15 10.30 8.45
N THR A 76 18.03 10.98 8.21
CA THR A 76 17.92 12.14 7.29
C THR A 76 18.99 13.22 7.51
N PRO A 77 19.38 13.59 8.75
CA PRO A 77 20.44 14.59 8.94
C PRO A 77 21.80 14.19 8.36
N ILE A 78 22.07 12.89 8.23
CA ILE A 78 23.31 12.35 7.66
C ILE A 78 23.13 12.09 6.16
N PHE A 79 21.96 11.61 5.76
CA PHE A 79 21.65 11.28 4.37
C PHE A 79 20.26 11.82 3.99
N PRO A 80 20.15 13.09 3.56
CA PRO A 80 18.86 13.74 3.31
C PRO A 80 17.98 13.03 2.26
N ALA A 81 18.62 12.33 1.31
CA ALA A 81 17.94 11.54 0.28
C ALA A 81 17.00 10.46 0.85
N ILE A 82 17.15 10.08 2.12
CA ILE A 82 16.21 9.18 2.81
C ILE A 82 14.78 9.70 2.73
N THR A 83 14.58 10.99 2.97
CA THR A 83 13.27 11.63 2.87
C THR A 83 13.11 12.38 1.56
N THR A 84 14.09 13.19 1.14
CA THR A 84 13.92 14.07 -0.03
C THR A 84 13.81 13.33 -1.35
N SER A 85 14.36 12.11 -1.41
CA SER A 85 14.20 11.20 -2.55
C SER A 85 13.36 9.97 -2.19
N ALA A 86 12.64 9.99 -1.06
CA ALA A 86 11.78 8.89 -0.59
C ALA A 86 12.46 7.50 -0.50
N LEU A 87 13.78 7.44 -0.29
CA LEU A 87 14.50 6.15 -0.18
C LEU A 87 14.03 5.31 1.01
N SER A 88 13.54 5.94 2.10
CA SER A 88 12.93 5.22 3.22
C SER A 88 11.79 4.31 2.77
N ALA A 89 10.98 4.80 1.83
CA ALA A 89 9.83 4.09 1.31
C ALA A 89 10.27 2.91 0.42
N ALA A 90 11.21 3.13 -0.50
CA ALA A 90 11.77 2.09 -1.35
C ALA A 90 12.42 0.94 -0.54
N VAL A 91 13.15 1.27 0.53
CA VAL A 91 13.72 0.27 1.44
C VAL A 91 12.61 -0.51 2.16
N MET A 92 11.59 0.18 2.68
CA MET A 92 10.47 -0.46 3.37
C MET A 92 9.72 -1.44 2.46
N SER A 93 9.30 -1.02 1.26
CA SER A 93 8.55 -1.89 0.34
C SER A 93 9.39 -3.08 -0.15
N SER A 94 10.68 -2.87 -0.43
CA SER A 94 11.54 -3.93 -0.97
C SER A 94 11.78 -5.05 0.06
N VAL A 95 11.97 -4.70 1.33
CA VAL A 95 12.11 -5.66 2.43
C VAL A 95 10.86 -6.51 2.59
N PHE A 96 9.69 -5.88 2.68
CA PHE A 96 8.44 -6.60 2.88
C PHE A 96 8.08 -7.48 1.67
N MET A 97 8.23 -6.97 0.44
CA MET A 97 7.93 -7.76 -0.75
C MET A 97 8.91 -8.94 -0.91
N ALA A 98 10.20 -8.78 -0.59
CA ALA A 98 11.12 -9.92 -0.55
C ALA A 98 10.69 -10.94 0.52
N GLY A 99 10.18 -10.46 1.66
CA GLY A 99 9.55 -11.28 2.68
C GLY A 99 8.37 -12.09 2.15
N SER A 100 7.48 -11.50 1.33
CA SER A 100 6.29 -12.18 0.80
C SER A 100 6.69 -13.32 -0.14
N VAL A 101 7.72 -13.12 -0.97
CA VAL A 101 8.32 -14.16 -1.83
C VAL A 101 8.83 -15.34 -0.99
N VAL A 102 9.48 -15.07 0.14
CA VAL A 102 9.94 -16.11 1.07
C VAL A 102 8.78 -16.88 1.70
N GLN A 103 7.64 -16.24 1.95
CA GLN A 103 6.43 -16.92 2.44
C GLN A 103 5.81 -17.83 1.36
N ILE A 104 5.69 -17.36 0.12
CA ILE A 104 5.23 -18.18 -1.02
C ILE A 104 6.14 -19.39 -1.21
N ALA A 105 7.46 -19.20 -1.28
CA ALA A 105 8.42 -20.30 -1.33
C ALA A 105 8.35 -21.19 -0.08
N GLY A 106 7.98 -20.61 1.07
CA GLY A 106 7.75 -21.30 2.33
C GLY A 106 6.61 -22.30 2.28
N ILE A 107 5.48 -21.95 1.66
CA ILE A 107 4.32 -22.85 1.46
C ILE A 107 4.75 -24.07 0.66
N ALA A 108 5.54 -23.87 -0.40
CA ALA A 108 6.05 -24.95 -1.23
C ALA A 108 7.00 -25.89 -0.45
N ARG A 109 7.90 -25.30 0.34
CA ARG A 109 8.88 -26.02 1.18
C ARG A 109 8.21 -26.84 2.28
N ASP A 110 7.24 -26.27 2.97
CA ASP A 110 6.51 -26.93 4.06
C ASP A 110 5.82 -28.20 3.55
N ARG A 111 5.31 -28.15 2.31
CA ARG A 111 4.60 -29.27 1.63
C ARG A 111 5.52 -30.22 0.85
N GLY A 112 6.81 -29.91 0.69
CA GLY A 112 7.74 -30.69 -0.12
C GLY A 112 7.42 -30.70 -1.63
N VAL A 113 6.90 -29.59 -2.16
CA VAL A 113 6.60 -29.42 -3.59
C VAL A 113 7.87 -29.63 -4.43
N ALA A 114 7.73 -30.16 -5.66
CA ALA A 114 8.86 -30.40 -6.53
C ALA A 114 9.62 -29.08 -6.85
N PRO A 115 10.96 -29.08 -6.87
CA PRO A 115 11.75 -27.85 -7.03
C PRO A 115 11.39 -27.03 -8.27
N TRP A 116 11.12 -27.67 -9.41
CA TRP A 116 10.76 -26.96 -10.64
C TRP A 116 9.44 -26.18 -10.50
N ILE A 117 8.42 -26.73 -9.82
CA ILE A 117 7.15 -26.03 -9.54
C ILE A 117 7.42 -24.90 -8.55
N THR A 118 8.18 -25.18 -7.49
CA THR A 118 8.53 -24.18 -6.47
C THR A 118 9.25 -22.99 -7.08
N ILE A 119 10.30 -23.24 -7.85
CA ILE A 119 11.10 -22.20 -8.50
C ILE A 119 10.25 -21.45 -9.51
N ALA A 120 9.54 -22.13 -10.42
CA ALA A 120 8.75 -21.47 -11.44
C ALA A 120 7.62 -20.61 -10.86
N VAL A 121 6.79 -21.15 -9.95
CA VAL A 121 5.70 -20.38 -9.33
C VAL A 121 6.21 -19.22 -8.49
N THR A 122 7.29 -19.43 -7.71
CA THR A 122 7.88 -18.38 -6.89
C THR A 122 8.53 -17.30 -7.76
N ALA A 123 9.23 -17.67 -8.83
CA ALA A 123 9.85 -16.74 -9.77
C ALA A 123 8.79 -15.97 -10.55
N SER A 124 7.71 -16.60 -11.02
CA SER A 124 6.59 -15.92 -11.67
C SER A 124 5.89 -14.94 -10.73
N TYR A 125 5.79 -15.25 -9.43
CA TYR A 125 5.30 -14.29 -8.44
C TYR A 125 6.28 -13.13 -8.24
N ALA A 126 7.56 -13.43 -7.99
CA ALA A 126 8.57 -12.41 -7.70
C ALA A 126 8.89 -11.49 -8.88
N LEU A 127 8.87 -12.02 -10.10
CA LEU A 127 9.16 -11.29 -11.33
C LEU A 127 7.90 -10.78 -12.02
N ASN A 128 6.72 -10.92 -11.40
CA ASN A 128 5.53 -10.28 -11.92
C ASN A 128 5.74 -8.75 -11.93
N PRO A 129 5.50 -8.05 -13.05
CA PRO A 129 5.81 -6.63 -13.19
C PRO A 129 5.17 -5.73 -12.12
N MET A 130 3.93 -6.03 -11.70
CA MET A 130 3.29 -5.30 -10.61
C MET A 130 3.97 -5.59 -9.27
N ILE A 131 4.39 -6.83 -9.02
CA ILE A 131 5.13 -7.17 -7.79
C ILE A 131 6.47 -6.43 -7.74
N VAL A 132 7.19 -6.35 -8.86
CA VAL A 132 8.46 -5.63 -8.95
C VAL A 132 8.27 -4.13 -8.72
N LEU A 133 7.29 -3.49 -9.39
CA LEU A 133 7.03 -2.06 -9.24
C LEU A 133 6.61 -1.71 -7.80
N TYR A 134 5.70 -2.48 -7.21
CA TYR A 134 5.22 -2.27 -5.85
C TYR A 134 6.22 -2.72 -4.77
N ALA A 135 7.24 -3.49 -5.11
CA ALA A 135 8.40 -3.70 -4.25
C ALA A 135 9.30 -2.47 -4.19
N ALA A 136 9.28 -1.63 -5.23
CA ALA A 136 10.25 -0.57 -5.46
C ALA A 136 9.72 0.84 -5.15
N ASN A 137 8.40 1.01 -4.98
CA ASN A 137 7.75 2.33 -4.94
C ASN A 137 7.29 2.80 -3.56
N GLY A 138 7.50 2.03 -2.48
CA GLY A 138 7.19 2.45 -1.12
C GLY A 138 5.72 2.48 -0.73
N MET A 139 4.87 1.85 -1.52
CA MET A 139 3.43 1.76 -1.25
C MET A 139 3.08 0.68 -0.21
N SER A 140 1.84 0.69 0.29
CA SER A 140 1.39 -0.21 1.37
C SER A 140 1.13 -1.65 0.92
N GLU A 141 1.08 -1.90 -0.39
CA GLU A 141 0.85 -3.21 -1.00
C GLU A 141 1.92 -4.23 -0.56
N ALA A 142 3.20 -3.85 -0.55
CA ALA A 142 4.29 -4.76 -0.17
C ALA A 142 4.15 -5.34 1.26
N PRO A 143 4.06 -4.51 2.33
CA PRO A 143 3.79 -5.02 3.68
C PRO A 143 2.47 -5.79 3.75
N TYR A 144 1.43 -5.35 3.05
CA TYR A 144 0.14 -6.03 3.09
C TYR A 144 0.21 -7.46 2.51
N LEU A 145 0.84 -7.63 1.34
CA LEU A 145 1.04 -8.95 0.73
C LEU A 145 1.94 -9.85 1.60
N PHE A 146 2.95 -9.29 2.26
CA PHE A 146 3.77 -10.04 3.21
C PHE A 146 2.94 -10.63 4.34
N PHE A 147 2.13 -9.81 5.02
CA PHE A 147 1.34 -10.26 6.14
C PHE A 147 0.21 -11.23 5.72
N LEU A 148 -0.43 -11.01 4.56
CA LEU A 148 -1.42 -11.94 4.02
C LEU A 148 -0.81 -13.31 3.67
N THR A 149 0.36 -13.34 3.02
CA THR A 149 1.03 -14.60 2.66
C THR A 149 1.61 -15.30 3.89
N TRP A 150 2.07 -14.56 4.90
CA TRP A 150 2.48 -15.11 6.19
C TRP A 150 1.28 -15.75 6.91
N CYS A 151 0.15 -15.04 7.04
CA CYS A 151 -1.09 -15.56 7.62
C CYS A 151 -1.57 -16.82 6.87
N GLY A 152 -1.69 -16.75 5.55
CA GLY A 152 -2.14 -17.86 4.71
C GLY A 152 -1.25 -19.10 4.86
N ARG A 153 0.08 -18.93 4.88
CA ARG A 153 1.02 -20.03 5.12
C ARG A 153 0.79 -20.69 6.48
N ARG A 154 0.60 -19.90 7.54
CA ARG A 154 0.40 -20.40 8.90
C ARG A 154 -0.93 -21.13 9.04
N LEU A 155 -2.01 -20.60 8.49
CA LEU A 155 -3.31 -21.28 8.53
C LEU A 155 -3.34 -22.55 7.67
N ILE A 156 -2.64 -22.59 6.52
CA ILE A 156 -2.46 -23.83 5.75
C ILE A 156 -1.75 -24.91 6.59
N ARG A 157 -0.72 -24.54 7.37
CA ARG A 157 -0.03 -25.48 8.27
C ARG A 157 -0.91 -25.90 9.43
N TRP A 158 -1.65 -24.96 10.02
CA TRP A 158 -2.56 -25.22 11.15
C TRP A 158 -3.66 -26.23 10.79
N ILE A 159 -4.19 -26.21 9.57
CA ILE A 159 -5.17 -27.21 9.13
C ILE A 159 -4.62 -28.64 9.23
N ASP A 160 -3.33 -28.84 8.91
CA ASP A 160 -2.71 -30.15 8.95
C ASP A 160 -2.22 -30.53 10.36
N THR A 161 -1.78 -29.54 11.15
CA THR A 161 -1.05 -29.78 12.41
C THR A 161 -1.86 -29.53 13.67
N ASP A 162 -2.96 -28.77 13.59
CA ASP A 162 -3.74 -28.32 14.75
C ASP A 162 -2.89 -27.62 15.82
N ASP A 163 -1.81 -26.93 15.40
CA ASP A 163 -0.86 -26.27 16.30
C ASP A 163 -1.29 -24.84 16.63
N VAL A 164 -1.51 -24.54 17.91
CA VAL A 164 -1.90 -23.22 18.39
C VAL A 164 -0.89 -22.13 18.04
N HIS A 165 0.40 -22.47 17.91
CA HIS A 165 1.42 -21.48 17.55
C HIS A 165 1.25 -20.96 16.12
N ASP A 166 0.74 -21.80 15.20
CA ASP A 166 0.43 -21.35 13.85
C ASP A 166 -0.83 -20.45 13.84
N LEU A 167 -1.82 -20.66 14.73
CA LEU A 167 -2.94 -19.71 14.91
C LEU A 167 -2.47 -18.36 15.47
N VAL A 168 -1.65 -18.36 16.51
CA VAL A 168 -1.11 -17.13 17.12
C VAL A 168 -0.31 -16.35 16.08
N ALA A 169 0.57 -17.02 15.33
CA ALA A 169 1.35 -16.39 14.28
C ALA A 169 0.47 -15.83 13.14
N ALA A 170 -0.62 -16.52 12.79
CA ALA A 170 -1.59 -16.03 11.82
C ALA A 170 -2.33 -14.79 12.34
N GLY A 171 -2.76 -14.80 13.61
CA GLY A 171 -3.41 -13.65 14.24
C GLY A 171 -2.50 -12.42 14.29
N ILE A 172 -1.23 -12.57 14.69
CA ILE A 172 -0.25 -11.48 14.68
C ILE A 172 -0.09 -10.91 13.26
N ALA A 173 0.02 -11.77 12.25
CA ALA A 173 0.10 -11.34 10.86
C ALA A 173 -1.16 -10.56 10.43
N LEU A 174 -2.37 -10.97 10.84
CA LEU A 174 -3.61 -10.25 10.57
C LEU A 174 -3.66 -8.88 11.26
N GLY A 175 -3.17 -8.78 12.50
CA GLY A 175 -3.05 -7.50 13.21
C GLY A 175 -2.15 -6.51 12.45
N PHE A 176 -0.99 -6.95 11.99
CA PHE A 176 -0.12 -6.11 11.17
C PHE A 176 -0.69 -5.83 9.78
N ALA A 177 -1.42 -6.78 9.18
CA ALA A 177 -2.12 -6.55 7.90
C ALA A 177 -3.14 -5.42 8.05
N TYR A 178 -3.93 -5.40 9.13
CA TYR A 178 -4.86 -4.32 9.43
C TYR A 178 -4.14 -2.98 9.64
N LEU A 179 -3.03 -2.95 10.39
CA LEU A 179 -2.24 -1.72 10.59
C LEU A 179 -1.50 -1.24 9.33
N THR A 180 -1.49 -2.05 8.27
CA THR A 180 -0.94 -1.67 6.96
C THR A 180 -2.01 -1.10 6.04
N ARG A 181 -3.20 -1.71 6.05
CA ARG A 181 -4.36 -1.33 5.25
C ARG A 181 -5.64 -1.78 5.95
N TYR A 182 -6.67 -0.93 5.91
CA TYR A 182 -7.99 -1.24 6.47
C TYR A 182 -8.64 -2.49 5.86
N ASP A 183 -8.28 -2.86 4.62
CA ASP A 183 -8.63 -4.12 3.96
C ASP A 183 -8.29 -5.37 4.82
N GLY A 184 -7.31 -5.26 5.72
CA GLY A 184 -6.94 -6.31 6.67
C GLY A 184 -8.06 -6.74 7.62
N ALA A 185 -9.08 -5.90 7.83
CA ALA A 185 -10.27 -6.28 8.58
C ALA A 185 -11.07 -7.38 7.86
N ALA A 186 -11.19 -7.30 6.52
CA ALA A 186 -11.83 -8.34 5.71
C ALA A 186 -11.04 -9.65 5.75
N ALA A 187 -9.69 -9.56 5.74
CA ALA A 187 -8.82 -10.72 5.90
C ALA A 187 -8.99 -11.39 7.29
N ALA A 188 -9.12 -10.58 8.36
CA ALA A 188 -9.33 -11.08 9.71
C ALA A 188 -10.69 -11.79 9.86
N LEU A 189 -11.76 -11.21 9.29
CA LEU A 189 -13.07 -11.84 9.21
C LEU A 189 -12.98 -13.19 8.47
N GLY A 190 -12.30 -13.22 7.33
CA GLY A 190 -12.12 -14.44 6.54
C GLY A 190 -11.36 -15.53 7.28
N ALA A 191 -10.29 -15.16 7.99
CA ALA A 191 -9.55 -16.10 8.82
C ALA A 191 -10.42 -16.66 9.96
N GLY A 192 -11.20 -15.80 10.63
CA GLY A 192 -12.15 -16.21 11.65
C GLY A 192 -13.18 -17.22 11.13
N ILE A 193 -13.75 -16.98 9.94
CA ILE A 193 -14.71 -17.90 9.29
C ILE A 193 -14.07 -19.26 8.99
N VAL A 194 -12.86 -19.27 8.41
CA VAL A 194 -12.17 -20.53 8.07
C VAL A 194 -11.80 -21.29 9.34
N VAL A 195 -11.27 -20.61 10.35
CA VAL A 195 -10.91 -21.23 11.63
C VAL A 195 -12.15 -21.79 12.33
N ALA A 196 -13.25 -21.03 12.39
CA ALA A 196 -14.51 -21.49 12.95
C ALA A 196 -15.02 -22.75 12.24
N LEU A 197 -15.06 -22.74 10.91
CA LEU A 197 -15.53 -23.87 10.11
C LEU A 197 -14.66 -25.12 10.31
N VAL A 198 -13.33 -24.97 10.23
CA VAL A 198 -12.40 -26.09 10.36
C VAL A 198 -12.45 -26.66 11.78
N THR A 199 -12.46 -25.80 12.81
CA THR A 199 -12.55 -26.23 14.20
C THR A 199 -13.88 -26.88 14.52
N PHE A 200 -14.99 -26.34 14.00
CA PHE A 200 -16.31 -26.95 14.15
C PHE A 200 -16.36 -28.36 13.56
N ARG A 201 -15.79 -28.54 12.36
CA ARG A 201 -15.84 -29.81 11.63
C ARG A 201 -14.94 -30.89 12.21
N ARG A 202 -13.82 -30.50 12.85
CA ARG A 202 -12.86 -31.47 13.40
C ARG A 202 -13.12 -31.81 14.87
N SER A 203 -13.81 -30.96 15.64
CA SER A 203 -13.94 -31.15 17.10
C SER A 203 -15.09 -32.08 17.48
N ASP A 204 -14.85 -32.83 18.56
CA ASP A 204 -15.87 -33.67 19.23
C ASP A 204 -17.10 -32.85 19.63
N THR A 205 -18.26 -33.49 19.67
CA THR A 205 -19.57 -32.82 19.87
C THR A 205 -19.70 -32.13 21.22
N THR A 206 -19.02 -32.62 22.26
CA THR A 206 -19.12 -32.12 23.64
C THR A 206 -18.53 -30.72 23.79
N ASP A 207 -17.33 -30.47 23.27
CA ASP A 207 -16.58 -29.22 23.48
C ASP A 207 -16.50 -28.34 22.22
N ARG A 208 -17.25 -28.71 21.18
CA ARG A 208 -17.17 -28.10 19.84
C ARG A 208 -17.28 -26.58 19.86
N MET A 209 -18.31 -26.05 20.53
CA MET A 209 -18.57 -24.61 20.57
C MET A 209 -17.49 -23.85 21.32
N MET A 210 -17.11 -24.35 22.49
CA MET A 210 -16.06 -23.72 23.30
C MET A 210 -14.75 -23.65 22.53
N ARG A 211 -14.39 -24.72 21.83
CA ARG A 211 -13.16 -24.74 21.04
C ARG A 211 -13.20 -23.83 19.82
N VAL A 212 -14.33 -23.74 19.13
CA VAL A 212 -14.52 -22.77 18.05
C VAL A 212 -14.32 -21.35 18.56
N ILE A 213 -14.94 -21.00 19.70
CA ILE A 213 -14.79 -19.68 20.32
C ILE A 213 -13.32 -19.41 20.65
N LEU A 214 -12.62 -20.37 21.26
CA LEU A 214 -11.20 -20.22 21.62
C LEU A 214 -10.29 -20.07 20.39
N ASP A 215 -10.41 -20.93 19.38
CA ASP A 215 -9.57 -20.87 18.18
C ASP A 215 -9.82 -19.57 17.39
N VAL A 216 -11.09 -19.14 17.27
CA VAL A 216 -11.47 -17.87 16.64
C VAL A 216 -10.94 -16.69 17.44
N ALA A 217 -11.06 -16.71 18.77
CA ALA A 217 -10.51 -15.67 19.63
C ALA A 217 -8.99 -15.58 19.44
N ILE A 218 -8.26 -16.69 19.42
CA ILE A 218 -6.79 -16.69 19.25
C ILE A 218 -6.38 -16.05 17.91
N VAL A 219 -7.07 -16.36 16.81
CA VAL A 219 -6.72 -15.81 15.49
C VAL A 219 -7.20 -14.37 15.30
N ALA A 220 -8.35 -13.99 15.86
CA ALA A 220 -8.96 -12.68 15.64
C ALA A 220 -8.48 -11.62 16.64
N LEU A 221 -8.08 -12.02 17.85
CA LEU A 221 -7.76 -11.09 18.94
C LEU A 221 -6.65 -10.09 18.57
N PRO A 222 -5.52 -10.47 17.94
CA PRO A 222 -4.50 -9.47 17.61
C PRO A 222 -4.99 -8.41 16.60
N ALA A 223 -5.82 -8.79 15.63
CA ALA A 223 -6.44 -7.85 14.71
C ALA A 223 -7.48 -6.97 15.40
N PHE A 224 -8.27 -7.54 16.32
CA PHE A 224 -9.22 -6.79 17.13
C PHE A 224 -8.52 -5.76 18.03
N VAL A 225 -7.42 -6.14 18.71
CA VAL A 225 -6.61 -5.23 19.53
C VAL A 225 -6.00 -4.13 18.68
N ALA A 226 -5.49 -4.45 17.49
CA ALA A 226 -4.97 -3.45 16.55
C ALA A 226 -6.07 -2.46 16.09
N PHE A 227 -7.26 -2.96 15.80
CA PHE A 227 -8.43 -2.15 15.45
C PHE A 227 -8.84 -1.20 16.58
N ILE A 228 -9.06 -1.73 17.79
CA ILE A 228 -9.47 -0.91 18.95
C ILE A 228 -8.37 0.08 19.32
N GLY A 229 -7.11 -0.36 19.35
CA GLY A 229 -5.98 0.51 19.67
C GLY A 229 -5.86 1.66 18.68
N TRP A 230 -6.00 1.39 17.38
CA TRP A 230 -5.93 2.44 16.37
C TRP A 230 -7.13 3.38 16.41
N ALA A 231 -8.36 2.86 16.52
CA ALA A 231 -9.57 3.67 16.62
C ALA A 231 -9.56 4.57 17.87
N PHE A 232 -9.14 4.03 19.02
CA PHE A 232 -9.02 4.79 20.25
C PHE A 232 -7.94 5.89 20.14
N THR A 233 -6.81 5.59 19.51
CA THR A 233 -5.75 6.58 19.26
C THR A 233 -6.23 7.69 18.31
N SER A 234 -6.97 7.34 17.26
CA SER A 234 -7.60 8.29 16.35
C SER A 234 -8.56 9.21 17.10
N TRP A 235 -9.44 8.65 17.94
CA TRP A 235 -10.41 9.44 18.69
C TRP A 235 -9.73 10.39 19.69
N LEU A 236 -8.71 9.92 20.41
CA LEU A 236 -8.00 10.73 21.39
C LEU A 236 -7.33 11.96 20.76
N ILE A 237 -6.85 11.85 19.52
CA ILE A 237 -6.05 12.89 18.85
C ILE A 237 -6.91 13.77 17.93
N THR A 238 -7.80 13.16 17.14
CA THR A 238 -8.59 13.87 16.12
C THR A 238 -10.01 14.21 16.57
N GLY A 239 -10.47 13.63 17.69
CA GLY A 239 -11.87 13.69 18.11
C GLY A 239 -12.80 12.70 17.37
N ASP A 240 -12.30 11.97 16.36
CA ASP A 240 -13.05 10.99 15.57
C ASP A 240 -12.43 9.58 15.65
N LEU A 241 -13.27 8.57 15.89
CA LEU A 241 -12.87 7.16 15.89
C LEU A 241 -12.41 6.68 14.50
N PHE A 242 -12.99 7.22 13.44
CA PHE A 242 -12.76 6.79 12.06
C PHE A 242 -12.47 7.99 11.15
N ALA A 243 -11.45 8.78 11.51
CA ALA A 243 -10.97 9.90 10.70
C ALA A 243 -10.73 9.55 9.22
N GLN A 244 -10.38 8.30 8.91
CA GLN A 244 -10.29 7.77 7.55
C GLN A 244 -11.56 7.94 6.69
N LEU A 245 -12.75 7.96 7.30
CA LEU A 245 -14.04 8.06 6.62
C LEU A 245 -14.58 9.49 6.62
N SER A 246 -14.32 10.25 7.69
CA SER A 246 -14.89 11.58 7.91
C SER A 246 -14.00 12.73 7.48
N SER A 247 -12.68 12.51 7.36
CA SER A 247 -11.72 13.57 7.02
C SER A 247 -11.92 14.09 5.60
N ALA A 248 -11.82 15.41 5.43
CA ALA A 248 -11.78 16.07 4.12
C ALA A 248 -10.58 15.62 3.24
N TYR A 249 -9.55 15.04 3.87
CA TYR A 249 -8.36 14.48 3.23
C TYR A 249 -8.49 12.97 2.95
N GLY A 250 -9.63 12.35 3.31
CA GLY A 250 -9.91 10.94 3.07
C GLY A 250 -10.23 10.64 1.60
N ASN A 251 -10.09 9.37 1.19
CA ASN A 251 -10.31 8.96 -0.20
C ASN A 251 -11.71 9.29 -0.73
N ALA A 252 -12.75 9.12 0.09
CA ALA A 252 -14.13 9.41 -0.31
C ALA A 252 -14.34 10.90 -0.59
N ALA A 253 -13.84 11.77 0.30
CA ALA A 253 -13.90 13.23 0.14
C ALA A 253 -13.09 13.69 -1.08
N ILE A 254 -11.89 13.14 -1.28
CA ILE A 254 -11.07 13.42 -2.47
C ILE A 254 -11.81 13.02 -3.76
N LEU A 255 -12.52 11.88 -3.76
CA LEU A 255 -13.26 11.42 -4.92
C LEU A 255 -14.42 12.34 -5.27
N GLU A 256 -15.17 12.76 -4.25
CA GLU A 256 -16.28 13.70 -4.36
C GLU A 256 -15.81 15.05 -4.92
N GLN A 257 -14.75 15.61 -4.31
CA GLN A 257 -14.13 16.87 -4.74
C GLN A 257 -13.57 16.79 -6.18
N SER A 258 -13.04 15.64 -6.58
CA SER A 258 -12.48 15.44 -7.93
C SER A 258 -13.54 15.15 -9.01
N GLY A 259 -14.84 15.24 -8.69
CA GLY A 259 -15.93 15.01 -9.65
C GLY A 259 -16.26 13.53 -9.91
N GLY A 260 -15.75 12.62 -9.08
CA GLY A 260 -16.08 11.19 -9.07
C GLY A 260 -15.23 10.31 -9.99
N SER A 261 -14.61 9.26 -9.45
CA SER A 261 -14.08 8.12 -10.22
C SER A 261 -14.75 6.79 -9.84
N GLY A 262 -15.92 6.84 -9.19
CA GLY A 262 -16.74 5.67 -8.90
C GLY A 262 -17.58 5.26 -10.12
N SER A 263 -17.87 3.97 -10.27
CA SER A 263 -18.74 3.52 -11.35
C SER A 263 -20.16 4.06 -11.15
N SER A 264 -20.81 4.56 -12.21
CA SER A 264 -22.20 5.03 -12.13
C SER A 264 -23.21 3.89 -11.91
N THR A 265 -22.78 2.63 -12.08
CA THR A 265 -23.62 1.44 -11.83
C THR A 265 -22.82 0.28 -11.23
N PRO A 266 -23.39 -0.53 -10.31
CA PRO A 266 -22.72 -1.70 -9.74
C PRO A 266 -22.22 -2.72 -10.78
N TRP A 267 -22.92 -2.84 -11.91
CA TRP A 267 -22.53 -3.72 -13.00
C TRP A 267 -21.22 -3.28 -13.68
N GLN A 268 -21.03 -1.97 -13.87
CA GLN A 268 -19.79 -1.43 -14.42
C GLN A 268 -18.63 -1.66 -13.45
N ALA A 269 -18.82 -1.44 -12.14
CA ALA A 269 -17.81 -1.77 -11.13
C ALA A 269 -17.39 -3.23 -11.17
N LEU A 270 -18.36 -4.15 -11.25
CA LEU A 270 -18.09 -5.58 -11.31
C LEU A 270 -17.31 -5.95 -12.59
N ARG A 271 -17.72 -5.42 -13.75
CA ARG A 271 -17.03 -5.66 -15.02
C ARG A 271 -15.60 -5.15 -15.00
N PHE A 272 -15.39 -3.93 -14.50
CA PHE A 272 -14.07 -3.31 -14.38
C PHE A 272 -13.16 -4.14 -13.47
N SER A 273 -13.64 -4.43 -12.25
CA SER A 273 -12.92 -5.25 -11.28
C SER A 273 -12.57 -6.64 -11.82
N THR A 274 -13.51 -7.28 -12.53
CA THR A 274 -13.27 -8.60 -13.13
C THR A 274 -12.20 -8.52 -14.22
N THR A 275 -12.17 -7.42 -14.97
CA THR A 275 -11.15 -7.20 -16.00
C THR A 275 -9.76 -7.05 -15.38
N GLU A 276 -9.63 -6.26 -14.32
CA GLU A 276 -8.36 -6.09 -13.59
C GLU A 276 -7.87 -7.39 -12.95
N LEU A 277 -8.77 -8.17 -12.36
CA LEU A 277 -8.45 -9.51 -11.84
C LEU A 277 -7.93 -10.44 -12.94
N LEU A 278 -8.52 -10.39 -14.13
CA LEU A 278 -8.12 -11.20 -15.28
C LEU A 278 -6.83 -10.68 -15.94
N ILE A 279 -6.55 -9.38 -15.89
CA ILE A 279 -5.27 -8.81 -16.30
C ILE A 279 -4.14 -9.41 -15.45
N LEU A 280 -4.32 -9.43 -14.13
CA LEU A 280 -3.31 -9.89 -13.18
C LEU A 280 -3.20 -11.42 -13.11
N ALA A 281 -4.30 -12.15 -13.32
CA ALA A 281 -4.35 -13.60 -13.20
C ALA A 281 -5.35 -14.23 -14.20
N PRO A 282 -5.09 -14.19 -15.52
CA PRO A 282 -6.06 -14.53 -16.55
C PRO A 282 -6.56 -15.98 -16.49
N LEU A 283 -5.67 -16.90 -16.13
CA LEU A 283 -5.99 -18.33 -16.02
C LEU A 283 -6.32 -18.77 -14.59
N PHE A 284 -6.54 -17.84 -13.67
CA PHE A 284 -6.90 -18.16 -12.30
C PHE A 284 -8.22 -18.94 -12.19
N PRO A 285 -9.31 -18.61 -12.90
CA PRO A 285 -10.55 -19.38 -12.81
C PRO A 285 -10.37 -20.86 -13.21
N LEU A 286 -9.57 -21.11 -14.26
CA LEU A 286 -9.23 -22.47 -14.71
C LEU A 286 -8.42 -23.21 -13.64
N LEU A 287 -7.36 -22.58 -13.12
CA LEU A 287 -6.54 -23.14 -12.05
C LEU A 287 -7.39 -23.48 -10.83
N LEU A 288 -8.24 -22.54 -10.40
CA LEU A 288 -9.14 -22.72 -9.27
C LEU A 288 -10.07 -23.92 -9.47
N ALA A 289 -10.72 -24.02 -10.64
CA ALA A 289 -11.61 -25.14 -10.94
C ALA A 289 -10.88 -26.49 -10.86
N VAL A 290 -9.71 -26.60 -11.51
CA VAL A 290 -8.89 -27.83 -11.50
C VAL A 290 -8.47 -28.19 -10.08
N VAL A 291 -7.94 -27.22 -9.31
CA VAL A 291 -7.49 -27.47 -7.94
C VAL A 291 -8.65 -27.82 -7.02
N ALA A 292 -9.78 -27.12 -7.13
CA ALA A 292 -10.99 -27.41 -6.35
C ALA A 292 -11.51 -28.83 -6.61
N ILE A 293 -11.64 -29.25 -7.87
CA ILE A 293 -12.09 -30.59 -8.25
C ILE A 293 -11.14 -31.65 -7.69
N VAL A 294 -9.82 -31.48 -7.86
CA VAL A 294 -8.83 -32.45 -7.39
C VAL A 294 -8.83 -32.54 -5.86
N ARG A 295 -8.93 -31.41 -5.16
CA ARG A 295 -8.95 -31.37 -3.68
C ARG A 295 -10.24 -31.94 -3.12
N TYR A 296 -11.37 -31.68 -3.76
CA TYR A 296 -12.66 -32.25 -3.40
C TYR A 296 -12.66 -33.77 -3.55
N ARG A 297 -12.23 -34.28 -4.71
CA ARG A 297 -12.11 -35.74 -4.96
C ARG A 297 -11.15 -36.45 -3.99
N ARG A 298 -10.16 -35.71 -3.47
CA ARG A 298 -9.19 -36.23 -2.47
C ARG A 298 -9.59 -35.97 -1.03
N GLN A 299 -10.80 -35.46 -0.76
CA GLN A 299 -11.31 -35.15 0.58
C GLN A 299 -10.36 -34.23 1.38
N ARG A 300 -9.71 -33.29 0.68
CA ARG A 300 -8.69 -32.38 1.23
C ARG A 300 -8.94 -30.94 0.79
N PHE A 301 -10.18 -30.51 0.96
CA PHE A 301 -10.65 -29.19 0.53
C PHE A 301 -10.24 -28.06 1.49
N TYR A 302 -10.16 -28.30 2.81
CA TYR A 302 -9.94 -27.25 3.80
C TYR A 302 -8.69 -26.37 3.58
N PRO A 303 -7.49 -26.90 3.20
CA PRO A 303 -6.35 -26.03 2.94
C PRO A 303 -6.55 -25.05 1.77
N LEU A 304 -7.47 -25.35 0.84
CA LEU A 304 -7.82 -24.45 -0.25
C LEU A 304 -8.74 -23.31 0.22
N LEU A 305 -9.56 -23.53 1.26
CA LEU A 305 -10.43 -22.49 1.82
C LEU A 305 -9.64 -21.32 2.41
N VAL A 306 -8.45 -21.56 2.95
CA VAL A 306 -7.61 -20.52 3.56
C VAL A 306 -7.35 -19.35 2.61
N PRO A 307 -6.66 -19.53 1.47
CA PRO A 307 -6.40 -18.42 0.57
C PRO A 307 -7.69 -17.89 -0.08
N LEU A 308 -8.66 -18.77 -0.39
CA LEU A 308 -9.90 -18.36 -1.06
C LEU A 308 -10.76 -17.45 -0.20
N VAL A 309 -10.94 -17.75 1.08
CA VAL A 309 -11.81 -16.95 1.95
C VAL A 309 -11.08 -15.70 2.42
N ILE A 310 -9.80 -15.81 2.82
CA ILE A 310 -9.05 -14.66 3.34
C ILE A 310 -8.82 -13.62 2.23
N ILE A 311 -8.25 -14.04 1.09
CA ILE A 311 -7.96 -13.10 0.01
C ILE A 311 -9.23 -12.81 -0.80
N GLY A 312 -10.15 -13.77 -0.95
CA GLY A 312 -11.41 -13.54 -1.65
C GLY A 312 -12.31 -12.54 -0.95
N LEU A 313 -12.34 -12.49 0.39
CA LEU A 313 -13.07 -11.43 1.11
C LEU A 313 -12.39 -10.07 0.98
N VAL A 314 -11.05 -10.01 0.91
CA VAL A 314 -10.33 -8.77 0.61
C VAL A 314 -10.69 -8.26 -0.78
N LEU A 315 -10.62 -9.11 -1.80
CA LEU A 315 -11.01 -8.77 -3.16
C LEU A 315 -12.49 -8.39 -3.25
N GLY A 316 -13.38 -9.13 -2.58
CA GLY A 316 -14.81 -8.82 -2.53
C GLY A 316 -15.08 -7.47 -1.87
N PHE A 317 -14.37 -7.16 -0.78
CA PHE A 317 -14.45 -5.85 -0.13
C PHE A 317 -13.98 -4.72 -1.04
N GLN A 318 -12.90 -4.91 -1.80
CA GLN A 318 -12.41 -3.91 -2.76
C GLN A 318 -13.40 -3.66 -3.90
N VAL A 319 -13.99 -4.73 -4.47
CA VAL A 319 -15.05 -4.61 -5.49
C VAL A 319 -16.24 -3.85 -4.93
N TYR A 320 -16.65 -4.17 -3.69
CA TYR A 320 -17.76 -3.51 -3.03
C TYR A 320 -17.46 -2.02 -2.79
N SER A 321 -16.31 -1.69 -2.20
CA SER A 321 -15.88 -0.31 -1.96
C SER A 321 -15.79 0.52 -3.25
N TYR A 322 -15.29 -0.05 -4.33
CA TYR A 322 -15.29 0.61 -5.63
C TYR A 322 -16.71 0.85 -6.16
N SER A 323 -17.61 -0.14 -6.01
CA SER A 323 -19.02 0.02 -6.41
C SER A 323 -19.77 1.09 -5.61
N GLN A 324 -19.30 1.41 -4.40
CA GLN A 324 -19.86 2.46 -3.54
C GLN A 324 -19.17 3.82 -3.74
N GLY A 325 -18.20 3.93 -4.65
CA GLY A 325 -17.45 5.16 -4.87
C GLY A 325 -16.58 5.59 -3.68
N SER A 326 -16.14 4.65 -2.84
CA SER A 326 -15.23 4.97 -1.71
C SER A 326 -13.75 4.80 -2.07
N THR A 327 -13.45 4.27 -3.26
CA THR A 327 -12.09 3.99 -3.74
C THR A 327 -11.97 4.25 -5.24
N PHE A 328 -10.73 4.46 -5.70
CA PHE A 328 -10.38 4.71 -7.10
C PHE A 328 -10.30 3.42 -7.95
N ALA A 329 -10.44 3.59 -9.26
CA ALA A 329 -10.29 2.55 -10.27
C ALA A 329 -8.81 2.25 -10.58
N PHE A 330 -8.07 1.66 -9.63
CA PHE A 330 -6.64 1.36 -9.79
C PHE A 330 -6.33 -0.14 -9.77
N LEU A 331 -5.56 -0.60 -10.76
CA LEU A 331 -5.11 -1.99 -10.90
C LEU A 331 -4.48 -2.55 -9.61
N ARG A 332 -3.72 -1.71 -8.90
CA ARG A 332 -3.01 -2.07 -7.67
C ARG A 332 -3.91 -2.57 -6.54
N PHE A 333 -5.18 -2.16 -6.50
CA PHE A 333 -6.07 -2.64 -5.44
C PHE A 333 -6.31 -4.14 -5.57
N TYR A 334 -6.40 -4.66 -6.79
CA TYR A 334 -6.62 -6.07 -7.08
C TYR A 334 -5.36 -6.93 -7.02
N LEU A 335 -4.21 -6.35 -6.66
CA LEU A 335 -2.89 -7.01 -6.63
C LEU A 335 -2.87 -8.28 -5.76
N THR A 336 -3.75 -8.39 -4.76
CA THR A 336 -3.85 -9.58 -3.89
C THR A 336 -4.26 -10.85 -4.64
N VAL A 337 -4.81 -10.76 -5.86
CA VAL A 337 -5.09 -11.92 -6.71
C VAL A 337 -3.81 -12.67 -7.14
N VAL A 338 -2.67 -11.96 -7.25
CA VAL A 338 -1.39 -12.57 -7.66
C VAL A 338 -0.88 -13.56 -6.60
N PRO A 339 -0.75 -13.22 -5.30
CA PRO A 339 -0.43 -14.21 -4.28
C PRO A 339 -1.54 -15.25 -4.10
N LEU A 340 -2.83 -14.91 -4.29
CA LEU A 340 -3.90 -15.91 -4.30
C LEU A 340 -3.66 -17.01 -5.35
N ALA A 341 -3.38 -16.61 -6.59
CA ALA A 341 -3.06 -17.52 -7.68
C ALA A 341 -1.80 -18.35 -7.36
N ALA A 342 -0.74 -17.73 -6.82
CA ALA A 342 0.48 -18.42 -6.43
C ALA A 342 0.25 -19.47 -5.34
N VAL A 343 -0.52 -19.14 -4.29
CA VAL A 343 -0.85 -20.09 -3.22
C VAL A 343 -1.71 -21.24 -3.76
N VAL A 344 -2.75 -20.96 -4.57
CA VAL A 344 -3.59 -22.00 -5.19
C VAL A 344 -2.75 -22.90 -6.12
N ALA A 345 -1.82 -22.33 -6.88
CA ALA A 345 -0.88 -23.06 -7.74
C ALA A 345 -0.01 -24.03 -6.91
N LEU A 346 0.54 -23.60 -5.78
CA LEU A 346 1.31 -24.46 -4.87
C LEU A 346 0.45 -25.51 -4.16
N LEU A 347 -0.85 -25.26 -4.03
CA LEU A 347 -1.84 -26.21 -3.56
C LEU A 347 -2.31 -27.19 -4.65
N ALA A 348 -2.02 -26.97 -5.94
CA ALA A 348 -2.46 -27.87 -7.01
C ALA A 348 -1.90 -29.29 -6.85
N VAL A 349 -0.65 -29.41 -6.41
CA VAL A 349 0.01 -30.70 -6.22
C VAL A 349 -0.13 -31.24 -4.79
N PRO A 350 -0.25 -32.58 -4.62
CA PRO A 350 -0.27 -33.20 -3.30
C PRO A 350 1.05 -32.98 -2.55
N ALA A 351 0.95 -32.92 -1.22
CA ALA A 351 2.12 -32.80 -0.36
C ALA A 351 3.01 -34.05 -0.44
N ARG A 352 4.32 -33.84 -0.45
CA ARG A 352 5.34 -34.90 -0.46
C ARG A 352 6.14 -34.95 0.84
N ARG A 353 5.81 -34.07 1.79
CA ARG A 353 6.42 -33.99 3.10
C ARG A 353 5.33 -33.61 4.11
N ALA A 354 5.41 -34.17 5.31
CA ALA A 354 4.64 -33.68 6.45
C ALA A 354 5.24 -32.37 6.97
N ASN A 355 4.37 -31.47 7.45
CA ASN A 355 4.81 -30.23 8.06
C ASN A 355 5.65 -30.54 9.32
N PRO A 356 6.82 -29.90 9.50
CA PRO A 356 7.56 -30.04 10.74
C PRO A 356 6.80 -29.34 11.86
N THR A 357 6.26 -30.11 12.80
CA THR A 357 5.67 -29.63 14.05
C THR A 357 6.38 -30.32 15.23
N ARG A 358 6.59 -29.56 16.32
CA ARG A 358 7.16 -30.10 17.56
C ARG A 358 6.12 -30.89 18.36
N ARG A 359 4.86 -30.47 18.30
CA ARG A 359 3.74 -31.08 19.02
C ARG A 359 2.47 -30.93 18.19
N PRO A 360 2.06 -31.98 17.44
CA PRO A 360 0.77 -31.99 16.77
C PRO A 360 -0.35 -31.77 17.78
N GLY A 361 -1.37 -31.00 17.40
CA GLY A 361 -2.59 -30.85 18.18
C GLY A 361 -3.41 -32.13 18.21
N ALA A 362 -4.39 -32.19 19.12
CA ALA A 362 -5.21 -33.39 19.34
C ALA A 362 -5.98 -33.85 18.08
N HIS A 363 -6.25 -32.93 17.15
CA HIS A 363 -7.01 -33.21 15.92
C HIS A 363 -6.16 -32.98 14.67
N ALA A 364 -4.84 -33.15 14.78
CA ALA A 364 -3.93 -33.07 13.67
C ALA A 364 -4.27 -34.11 12.59
N SER A 365 -4.35 -33.68 11.33
CA SER A 365 -4.67 -34.54 10.20
C SER A 365 -3.58 -34.43 9.13
N ALA A 366 -2.50 -35.19 9.30
CA ALA A 366 -1.36 -35.14 8.39
C ALA A 366 -1.76 -35.55 6.94
N PRO A 367 -1.35 -34.80 5.90
CA PRO A 367 -1.69 -35.12 4.52
C PRO A 367 -1.06 -36.44 4.10
N ARG A 368 -1.77 -37.21 3.25
CA ARG A 368 -1.22 -38.42 2.64
C ARG A 368 -0.02 -38.05 1.78
N ILE A 369 1.16 -38.52 2.16
CA ILE A 369 2.42 -38.20 1.49
C ILE A 369 2.54 -39.01 0.20
N VAL A 370 2.72 -38.31 -0.92
CA VAL A 370 2.95 -38.95 -2.23
C VAL A 370 4.44 -39.10 -2.48
N VAL A 371 4.92 -40.35 -2.47
CA VAL A 371 6.34 -40.68 -2.67
C VAL A 371 6.71 -40.70 -4.16
N ARG A 372 5.91 -41.36 -5.01
CA ARG A 372 6.13 -41.49 -6.46
C ARG A 372 5.39 -40.42 -7.28
N ARG A 373 6.08 -39.81 -8.25
CA ARG A 373 5.50 -38.82 -9.18
C ARG A 373 4.86 -39.55 -10.36
N GLY A 374 3.54 -39.69 -10.35
CA GLY A 374 2.78 -40.17 -11.52
C GLY A 374 2.46 -39.03 -12.50
N ALA A 375 1.91 -39.39 -13.67
CA ALA A 375 1.51 -38.44 -14.72
C ALA A 375 0.58 -37.32 -14.20
N GLY A 376 -0.36 -37.64 -13.31
CA GLY A 376 -1.25 -36.64 -12.71
C GLY A 376 -0.55 -35.61 -11.82
N TYR A 377 0.60 -35.94 -11.21
CA TYR A 377 1.41 -34.95 -10.47
C TYR A 377 2.06 -33.96 -11.44
N LEU A 378 2.59 -34.47 -12.56
CA LEU A 378 3.20 -33.65 -13.60
C LEU A 378 2.17 -32.74 -14.26
N ALA A 379 1.00 -33.26 -14.63
CA ALA A 379 -0.08 -32.48 -15.25
C ALA A 379 -0.54 -31.31 -14.34
N LEU A 380 -0.74 -31.58 -13.05
CA LEU A 380 -1.13 -30.53 -12.08
C LEU A 380 -0.01 -29.51 -11.85
N GLY A 381 1.24 -29.98 -11.79
CA GLY A 381 2.40 -29.09 -11.71
C GLY A 381 2.52 -28.19 -12.94
N MET A 382 2.29 -28.75 -14.14
CA MET A 382 2.37 -28.00 -15.40
C MET A 382 1.23 -26.98 -15.48
N CYS A 383 0.01 -27.36 -15.09
CA CYS A 383 -1.12 -26.43 -14.97
C CYS A 383 -0.78 -25.26 -14.04
N ALA A 384 -0.25 -25.53 -12.85
CA ALA A 384 0.17 -24.51 -11.90
C ALA A 384 1.26 -23.58 -12.47
N VAL A 385 2.28 -24.13 -13.14
CA VAL A 385 3.37 -23.34 -13.73
C VAL A 385 2.90 -22.53 -14.92
N ILE A 386 2.12 -23.10 -15.84
CA ILE A 386 1.61 -22.41 -17.03
C ILE A 386 0.71 -21.23 -16.63
N THR A 387 -0.21 -21.45 -15.67
CA THR A 387 -1.08 -20.37 -15.18
C THR A 387 -0.26 -19.20 -14.62
N MET A 388 0.75 -19.48 -13.81
CA MET A 388 1.60 -18.43 -13.23
C MET A 388 2.52 -17.78 -14.25
N ALA A 389 3.06 -18.55 -15.19
CA ALA A 389 3.92 -18.05 -16.25
C ALA A 389 3.18 -17.12 -17.21
N ILE A 390 1.91 -17.41 -17.53
CA ILE A 390 1.06 -16.56 -18.39
C ILE A 390 0.61 -15.28 -17.67
N ALA A 391 0.46 -15.32 -16.34
CA ALA A 391 0.12 -14.13 -15.56
C ALA A 391 1.17 -13.01 -15.68
N VAL A 392 2.45 -13.35 -15.84
CA VAL A 392 3.56 -12.38 -15.97
C VAL A 392 3.41 -11.48 -17.21
N PRO A 393 3.36 -11.99 -18.46
CA PRO A 393 3.16 -11.16 -19.64
C PRO A 393 1.77 -10.53 -19.70
N SER A 394 0.73 -11.20 -19.18
CA SER A 394 -0.61 -10.61 -19.09
C SER A 394 -0.60 -9.35 -18.21
N THR A 395 0.08 -9.43 -17.06
CA THR A 395 0.25 -8.27 -16.17
C THR A 395 1.06 -7.17 -16.83
N ALA A 396 2.14 -7.52 -17.55
CA ALA A 396 2.94 -6.54 -18.30
C ALA A 396 2.04 -5.78 -19.30
N VAL A 397 1.35 -6.50 -20.20
CA VAL A 397 0.47 -5.89 -21.20
C VAL A 397 -0.61 -5.04 -20.55
N GLY A 398 -1.24 -5.52 -19.47
CA GLY A 398 -2.28 -4.76 -18.78
C GLY A 398 -1.77 -3.52 -18.04
N MET A 399 -0.54 -3.55 -17.51
CA MET A 399 0.10 -2.35 -16.94
C MET A 399 0.27 -1.25 -17.99
N GLY A 400 0.40 -1.58 -19.28
CA GLY A 400 0.55 -0.60 -20.34
C GLY A 400 -0.74 0.13 -20.71
N SER A 401 -1.88 -0.19 -20.09
CA SER A 401 -3.17 0.42 -20.42
C SER A 401 -3.48 1.62 -19.51
N PRO A 402 -3.53 2.86 -20.02
CA PRO A 402 -3.90 4.03 -19.21
C PRO A 402 -5.27 3.90 -18.53
N THR A 403 -6.21 3.18 -19.16
CA THR A 403 -7.56 2.97 -18.64
C THR A 403 -7.63 2.10 -17.38
N TYR A 404 -6.79 1.08 -17.27
CA TYR A 404 -6.83 0.10 -16.17
C TYR A 404 -5.69 0.32 -15.18
N ALA A 405 -4.55 0.80 -15.66
CA ALA A 405 -3.33 1.01 -14.91
C ALA A 405 -2.85 2.47 -15.05
N PRO A 406 -3.67 3.47 -14.66
CA PRO A 406 -3.35 4.89 -14.86
C PRO A 406 -2.09 5.35 -14.10
N GLN A 407 -1.63 4.59 -13.12
CA GLN A 407 -0.37 4.88 -12.42
C GLN A 407 0.80 4.12 -13.03
N GLU A 408 0.58 2.88 -13.48
CA GLU A 408 1.65 1.97 -13.89
C GLU A 408 2.00 2.04 -15.38
N PHE A 409 1.12 2.55 -16.24
CA PHE A 409 1.40 2.66 -17.68
C PHE A 409 2.63 3.51 -17.98
N ALA A 410 2.95 4.45 -17.07
CA ALA A 410 4.13 5.28 -17.12
C ALA A 410 5.45 4.49 -17.17
N VAL A 411 5.47 3.23 -16.69
CA VAL A 411 6.65 2.33 -16.83
C VAL A 411 7.13 2.24 -18.27
N TYR A 412 6.21 2.23 -19.24
CA TYR A 412 6.54 2.09 -20.67
C TYR A 412 7.15 3.35 -21.28
N SER A 413 7.11 4.48 -20.57
CA SER A 413 7.79 5.71 -20.97
C SER A 413 9.21 5.81 -20.41
N LEU A 414 9.63 4.88 -19.53
CA LEU A 414 11.00 4.82 -19.02
C LEU A 414 11.98 4.51 -20.16
N GLY A 415 12.91 5.43 -20.43
CA GLY A 415 13.90 5.30 -21.51
C GLY A 415 13.38 5.68 -22.90
N ALA A 416 12.15 6.19 -23.02
CA ALA A 416 11.70 6.83 -24.25
C ALA A 416 12.51 8.12 -24.51
N HIS A 417 12.82 8.39 -25.78
CA HIS A 417 13.57 9.58 -26.17
C HIS A 417 12.73 10.84 -25.89
N GLU A 418 13.39 11.93 -25.47
CA GLU A 418 12.73 13.21 -25.16
C GLU A 418 11.99 13.79 -26.37
N ASP A 419 12.39 13.43 -27.59
CA ASP A 419 11.77 13.86 -28.86
C ASP A 419 10.55 13.00 -29.29
N SER A 420 10.04 12.12 -28.42
CA SER A 420 8.88 11.31 -28.74
C SER A 420 7.62 12.16 -28.93
N VAL A 421 6.99 12.06 -30.10
CA VAL A 421 5.71 12.73 -30.41
C VAL A 421 4.48 11.90 -30.07
N ASN A 422 4.66 10.67 -29.56
CA ASN A 422 3.55 9.80 -29.18
C ASN A 422 2.88 10.30 -27.89
N GLN A 423 1.58 10.61 -27.97
CA GLN A 423 0.79 11.13 -26.86
C GLN A 423 0.83 10.22 -25.62
N GLU A 424 0.74 8.89 -25.78
CA GLU A 424 0.77 7.95 -24.63
C GLU A 424 2.11 8.01 -23.90
N VAL A 425 3.21 8.18 -24.65
CA VAL A 425 4.55 8.33 -24.08
C VAL A 425 4.68 9.67 -23.36
N LEU A 426 4.16 10.75 -23.96
CA LEU A 426 4.15 12.08 -23.35
C LEU A 426 3.33 12.11 -22.05
N ASP A 427 2.18 11.45 -22.04
CA ASP A 427 1.32 11.33 -20.85
C ASP A 427 2.05 10.50 -19.76
N GLY A 428 2.70 9.39 -20.14
CA GLY A 428 3.52 8.60 -19.23
C GLY A 428 4.69 9.40 -18.63
N GLN A 429 5.37 10.22 -19.45
CA GLN A 429 6.43 11.11 -18.97
C GLN A 429 5.89 12.16 -17.99
N ARG A 430 4.68 12.69 -18.19
CA ARG A 430 4.04 13.59 -17.21
C ARG A 430 3.77 12.89 -15.87
N VAL A 431 3.32 11.64 -15.90
CA VAL A 431 3.14 10.84 -14.67
C VAL A 431 4.48 10.61 -13.95
N ILE A 432 5.56 10.33 -14.69
CA ILE A 432 6.90 10.21 -14.10
C ILE A 432 7.35 11.53 -13.46
N ARG A 433 7.09 12.65 -14.13
CA ARG A 433 7.44 14.01 -13.67
C ARG A 433 6.53 14.54 -12.56
N SER A 434 5.53 13.78 -12.13
CA SER A 434 4.73 14.16 -10.95
C SER A 434 5.65 14.44 -9.76
N PHE A 435 5.37 15.54 -9.05
CA PHE A 435 6.18 16.07 -7.96
C PHE A 435 7.56 16.63 -8.36
N GLN A 436 7.78 16.97 -9.63
CA GLN A 436 8.97 17.71 -10.06
C GLN A 436 8.83 19.22 -9.74
N THR A 437 7.66 19.81 -9.99
CA THR A 437 7.40 21.22 -9.70
C THR A 437 7.49 21.49 -8.19
N GLU A 438 6.88 20.62 -7.39
CA GLU A 438 6.90 20.67 -5.92
C GLU A 438 8.33 20.58 -5.35
N ARG A 439 9.18 19.76 -5.95
CA ARG A 439 10.60 19.68 -5.60
C ARG A 439 11.35 20.96 -5.92
N SER A 440 11.03 21.57 -7.05
CA SER A 440 11.64 22.84 -7.47
C SER A 440 11.20 23.98 -6.54
N ILE A 441 9.94 23.96 -6.09
CA ILE A 441 9.44 24.87 -5.06
C ILE A 441 10.15 24.65 -3.74
N ALA A 442 10.32 23.39 -3.30
CA ALA A 442 11.05 23.07 -2.08
C ALA A 442 12.49 23.59 -2.11
N GLN A 443 13.19 23.38 -3.22
CA GLN A 443 14.55 23.90 -3.45
C GLN A 443 14.59 25.43 -3.44
N TYR A 444 13.66 26.08 -4.14
CA TYR A 444 13.56 27.54 -4.13
C TYR A 444 13.37 28.11 -2.72
N LEU A 445 12.55 27.46 -1.89
CA LEU A 445 12.33 27.89 -0.50
C LEU A 445 13.54 27.61 0.39
N ASP A 446 14.19 26.45 0.22
CA ASP A 446 15.43 26.09 0.92
C ASP A 446 16.55 27.10 0.63
N ASP A 447 16.68 27.55 -0.62
CA ASP A 447 17.69 28.53 -1.05
C ASP A 447 17.49 29.93 -0.43
N LEU A 448 16.29 30.22 0.11
CA LEU A 448 16.01 31.48 0.79
C LEU A 448 16.47 31.50 2.25
N ASP A 449 16.94 30.37 2.80
CA ASP A 449 17.40 30.21 4.18
C ASP A 449 16.43 30.83 5.20
N LEU A 450 15.17 30.39 5.12
CA LEU A 450 14.09 30.95 5.90
C LEU A 450 14.13 30.44 7.36
N PRO A 451 13.78 31.30 8.33
CA PRO A 451 13.55 30.86 9.71
C PRO A 451 12.45 29.79 9.80
N ASP A 452 12.49 29.00 10.87
CA ASP A 452 11.44 28.03 11.22
C ASP A 452 10.06 28.71 11.21
N GLY A 453 9.06 28.02 10.64
CA GLY A 453 7.67 28.52 10.56
C GLY A 453 7.42 29.66 9.56
N SER A 454 8.36 29.97 8.67
CA SER A 454 8.20 31.07 7.70
C SER A 454 7.27 30.77 6.52
N VAL A 455 6.89 29.51 6.29
CA VAL A 455 6.15 29.09 5.10
C VAL A 455 4.88 28.34 5.51
N LEU A 456 3.72 28.89 5.22
CA LEU A 456 2.45 28.22 5.47
C LEU A 456 2.07 27.35 4.28
N CYS A 457 1.84 26.07 4.55
CA CYS A 457 1.56 25.07 3.52
C CYS A 457 0.55 24.03 4.03
N ASP A 458 -0.55 23.85 3.31
CA ASP A 458 -1.45 22.73 3.55
C ASP A 458 -0.90 21.44 2.91
N THR A 459 -1.07 20.31 3.58
CA THR A 459 -0.56 19.01 3.13
C THR A 459 -1.48 18.26 2.15
N VAL A 460 -2.63 18.80 1.73
CA VAL A 460 -3.47 18.19 0.66
C VAL A 460 -2.66 17.92 -0.60
N TYR A 461 -1.93 18.94 -1.06
CA TYR A 461 -0.94 18.83 -2.14
C TYR A 461 0.48 19.14 -1.66
N GLY A 462 0.63 19.94 -0.61
CA GLY A 462 1.92 20.42 -0.13
C GLY A 462 2.79 19.37 0.55
N PHE A 463 2.26 18.17 0.83
CA PHE A 463 3.06 17.06 1.37
C PHE A 463 4.31 16.80 0.53
N ALA A 464 4.22 16.96 -0.80
CA ALA A 464 5.34 16.73 -1.70
C ALA A 464 6.43 17.79 -1.57
N VAL A 465 6.05 19.06 -1.41
CA VAL A 465 6.99 20.17 -1.17
C VAL A 465 7.74 19.94 0.14
N VAL A 466 7.01 19.63 1.21
CA VAL A 466 7.59 19.40 2.54
C VAL A 466 8.51 18.19 2.56
N ALA A 467 8.07 17.05 1.99
CA ALA A 467 8.87 15.82 1.90
C ALA A 467 10.22 16.02 1.22
N GLN A 468 10.25 16.90 0.21
CA GLN A 468 11.38 17.11 -0.67
C GLN A 468 12.30 18.25 -0.23
N SER A 469 11.90 19.03 0.79
CA SER A 469 12.73 20.07 1.39
C SER A 469 13.80 19.49 2.31
N GLN A 470 14.97 20.12 2.31
CA GLN A 470 16.06 19.84 3.26
C GLN A 470 15.87 20.57 4.59
N ASN A 471 15.03 21.60 4.65
CA ASN A 471 14.69 22.34 5.85
C ASN A 471 13.17 22.26 6.16
N PRO A 472 12.65 21.10 6.57
CA PRO A 472 11.21 20.92 6.83
C PRO A 472 10.65 21.79 7.97
N LYS A 473 11.50 22.35 8.83
CA LYS A 473 11.07 23.22 9.95
C LYS A 473 10.60 24.60 9.51
N GLN A 474 10.96 25.04 8.30
CA GLN A 474 10.46 26.30 7.75
C GLN A 474 8.95 26.25 7.47
N PHE A 475 8.35 25.05 7.40
CA PHE A 475 6.95 24.88 7.07
C PHE A 475 6.06 24.83 8.32
N VAL A 476 4.93 25.51 8.24
CA VAL A 476 3.78 25.40 9.14
C VAL A 476 2.73 24.57 8.43
N ILE A 477 2.46 23.37 8.96
CA ILE A 477 1.60 22.35 8.33
C ILE A 477 0.44 21.94 9.23
N PRO A 478 -0.65 21.35 8.70
CA PRO A 478 -1.86 21.05 9.48
C PRO A 478 -1.67 20.16 10.72
N SER A 479 -0.57 19.41 10.81
CA SER A 479 -0.24 18.61 11.99
C SER A 479 0.33 19.42 13.16
N ASP A 480 0.79 20.65 12.93
CA ASP A 480 1.34 21.50 13.99
C ASP A 480 0.22 21.99 14.92
N GLN A 481 0.48 22.00 16.24
CA GLN A 481 -0.55 22.33 17.24
C GLN A 481 -1.11 23.76 17.11
N ASP A 482 -0.29 24.70 16.68
CA ASP A 482 -0.57 26.13 16.47
C ASP A 482 -0.92 26.47 15.01
N PHE A 483 -1.10 25.47 14.12
CA PHE A 483 -1.40 25.69 12.70
C PHE A 483 -2.59 26.62 12.47
N THR A 484 -3.70 26.39 13.20
CA THR A 484 -4.93 27.19 13.05
C THR A 484 -4.71 28.64 13.48
N GLU A 485 -3.89 28.88 14.51
CA GLU A 485 -3.56 30.23 14.98
C GLU A 485 -2.73 30.98 13.92
N MET A 486 -1.71 30.32 13.38
CA MET A 486 -0.84 30.90 12.34
C MET A 486 -1.57 31.13 11.00
N VAL A 487 -2.52 30.26 10.62
CA VAL A 487 -3.39 30.49 9.45
C VAL A 487 -4.29 31.70 9.62
N ASN A 488 -4.76 31.96 10.84
CA ASN A 488 -5.69 33.05 11.11
C ASN A 488 -5.02 34.42 11.11
N ASP A 489 -3.76 34.52 11.54
CA ASP A 489 -2.93 35.72 11.50
C ASP A 489 -1.47 35.42 11.09
N PRO A 490 -1.20 35.18 9.79
CA PRO A 490 0.13 34.76 9.33
C PRO A 490 1.21 35.82 9.61
N ALA A 491 0.88 37.11 9.45
CA ALA A 491 1.83 38.19 9.62
C ALA A 491 2.30 38.35 11.07
N ALA A 492 1.38 38.24 12.05
CA ALA A 492 1.72 38.33 13.47
C ALA A 492 2.63 37.17 13.92
N HIS A 493 2.53 36.01 13.28
CA HIS A 493 3.30 34.81 13.60
C HIS A 493 4.59 34.67 12.78
N GLY A 494 4.99 35.71 12.04
CA GLY A 494 6.25 35.72 11.30
C GLY A 494 6.25 34.86 10.02
N VAL A 495 5.08 34.40 9.57
CA VAL A 495 4.94 33.73 8.28
C VAL A 495 5.30 34.72 7.17
N ARG A 496 6.22 34.32 6.30
CA ARG A 496 6.72 35.12 5.17
C ARG A 496 6.07 34.72 3.86
N TYR A 497 5.74 33.44 3.69
CA TYR A 497 5.19 32.91 2.44
C TYR A 497 3.98 32.00 2.69
N MET A 498 3.04 32.00 1.75
CA MET A 498 1.90 31.09 1.69
C MET A 498 1.93 30.36 0.34
N LEU A 499 1.86 29.03 0.37
CA LEU A 499 1.78 28.20 -0.82
C LEU A 499 0.32 27.93 -1.15
N SER A 500 -0.14 28.43 -2.29
CA SER A 500 -1.53 28.35 -2.71
C SER A 500 -1.68 27.47 -3.95
N VAL A 501 -2.78 26.72 -3.96
CA VAL A 501 -3.29 25.92 -5.09
C VAL A 501 -4.69 26.41 -5.49
N PRO A 502 -5.17 26.15 -6.72
CA PRO A 502 -6.53 26.51 -7.12
C PRO A 502 -7.57 25.93 -6.18
N ARG A 503 -8.64 26.70 -5.91
CA ARG A 503 -9.79 26.24 -5.14
C ARG A 503 -10.74 25.41 -6.01
N SER A 504 -10.23 24.31 -6.54
CA SER A 504 -10.97 23.32 -7.33
C SER A 504 -10.40 21.93 -7.11
N GLY A 505 -11.22 20.90 -7.35
CA GLY A 505 -10.82 19.54 -7.04
C GLY A 505 -10.46 19.42 -5.55
N ARG A 506 -9.34 18.75 -5.26
CA ARG A 506 -8.87 18.58 -3.87
C ARG A 506 -8.54 19.90 -3.16
N GLY A 507 -8.22 20.95 -3.92
CA GLY A 507 -7.89 22.27 -3.39
C GLY A 507 -9.07 22.97 -2.72
N GLU A 508 -10.30 22.47 -2.88
CA GLU A 508 -11.46 22.95 -2.12
C GLU A 508 -11.33 22.72 -0.61
N SER A 509 -10.60 21.65 -0.22
CA SER A 509 -10.36 21.27 1.18
C SER A 509 -9.08 21.85 1.78
N ASP A 510 -8.26 22.52 0.96
CA ASP A 510 -7.02 23.15 1.41
C ASP A 510 -7.32 24.25 2.45
N ALA A 511 -6.66 24.20 3.62
CA ALA A 511 -6.97 25.10 4.72
C ALA A 511 -6.74 26.58 4.36
N LEU A 512 -5.78 26.90 3.48
CA LEU A 512 -5.57 28.26 3.00
C LEU A 512 -6.71 28.70 2.08
N ASN A 513 -7.23 27.81 1.22
CA ASN A 513 -8.39 28.13 0.39
C ASN A 513 -9.69 28.23 1.19
N VAL A 514 -9.84 27.49 2.28
CA VAL A 514 -10.96 27.63 3.21
C VAL A 514 -10.89 28.95 3.95
N ARG A 515 -9.70 29.33 4.45
CA ARG A 515 -9.49 30.58 5.19
C ARG A 515 -9.52 31.82 4.30
N PHE A 516 -8.88 31.74 3.14
CA PHE A 516 -8.68 32.82 2.19
C PHE A 516 -9.18 32.40 0.79
N PRO A 517 -10.50 32.46 0.55
CA PRO A 517 -11.13 31.93 -0.66
C PRO A 517 -10.61 32.45 -2.00
N THR A 518 -9.99 33.64 -2.02
CA THR A 518 -9.44 34.26 -3.24
C THR A 518 -7.91 34.31 -3.25
N LEU A 519 -7.26 33.54 -2.36
CA LEU A 519 -5.80 33.58 -2.21
C LEU A 519 -5.10 33.24 -3.51
N TYR A 520 -5.54 32.17 -4.18
CA TYR A 520 -4.94 31.72 -5.43
C TYR A 520 -5.11 32.75 -6.56
N GLU A 521 -6.26 33.43 -6.63
CA GLU A 521 -6.57 34.35 -7.72
C GLU A 521 -5.86 35.69 -7.56
N ASN A 522 -5.85 36.24 -6.34
CA ASN A 522 -5.45 37.64 -6.10
C ASN A 522 -4.71 37.88 -4.77
N GLY A 523 -4.28 36.84 -4.07
CA GLY A 523 -3.57 36.98 -2.80
C GLY A 523 -4.47 37.31 -1.60
N ALA A 524 -5.79 37.37 -1.80
CA ALA A 524 -6.81 37.66 -0.77
C ALA A 524 -6.52 38.90 0.10
N GLN A 525 -5.80 39.89 -0.44
CA GLN A 525 -5.33 41.09 0.27
C GLN A 525 -4.39 40.82 1.46
N VAL A 526 -3.95 39.58 1.63
CA VAL A 526 -3.04 39.15 2.71
C VAL A 526 -1.64 38.82 2.18
N GLY A 527 -1.45 38.78 0.87
CA GLY A 527 -0.14 38.59 0.27
C GLY A 527 0.00 39.10 -1.15
N VAL A 528 1.26 39.26 -1.56
CA VAL A 528 1.66 39.69 -2.90
C VAL A 528 2.29 38.50 -3.63
N LEU A 529 1.87 38.24 -4.87
CA LEU A 529 2.39 37.15 -5.68
C LEU A 529 3.90 37.33 -5.92
N VAL A 530 4.69 36.31 -5.61
CA VAL A 530 6.15 36.31 -5.84
C VAL A 530 6.54 35.28 -6.89
N LEU A 531 5.87 34.12 -6.92
CA LEU A 531 6.16 33.06 -7.85
C LEU A 531 4.86 32.41 -8.34
N GLU A 532 4.77 32.19 -9.65
CA GLU A 532 3.80 31.26 -10.24
C GLU A 532 4.60 30.08 -10.81
N ALA A 533 4.26 28.87 -10.40
CA ALA A 533 4.93 27.65 -10.81
C ALA A 533 3.91 26.71 -11.45
N ARG A 534 3.94 26.63 -12.78
CA ARG A 534 3.09 25.71 -13.53
C ARG A 534 3.52 24.27 -13.31
N ASN A 535 2.56 23.38 -13.11
CA ASN A 535 2.85 21.99 -12.86
C ASN A 535 3.16 21.25 -14.16
N VAL A 536 4.23 20.45 -14.14
CA VAL A 536 4.62 19.58 -15.25
C VAL A 536 4.17 18.13 -15.06
N GLY A 537 3.67 17.80 -13.86
CA GLY A 537 3.18 16.49 -13.50
C GLY A 537 1.74 16.24 -13.93
N ALA A 538 1.37 14.96 -14.02
CA ALA A 538 -0.02 14.56 -14.27
C ALA A 538 -0.87 14.75 -13.00
N ASP A 539 -2.09 15.26 -13.16
CA ASP A 539 -3.11 15.42 -12.12
C ASP A 539 -2.66 16.20 -10.87
N LEU A 540 -1.76 17.17 -11.04
CA LEU A 540 -1.27 18.06 -9.97
C LEU A 540 -1.62 19.52 -10.26
N PRO A 541 -1.89 20.34 -9.22
CA PRO A 541 -2.27 21.74 -9.39
C PRO A 541 -1.07 22.61 -9.76
N ASP A 542 -1.34 23.69 -10.49
CA ASP A 542 -0.42 24.82 -10.57
C ASP A 542 -0.28 25.48 -9.19
N TRP A 543 0.89 26.02 -8.91
CA TRP A 543 1.21 26.63 -7.62
C TRP A 543 1.39 28.14 -7.75
N ARG A 544 0.94 28.86 -6.74
CA ARG A 544 1.26 30.28 -6.55
C ARG A 544 1.80 30.52 -5.15
N ILE A 545 2.93 31.21 -5.06
CA ILE A 545 3.56 31.57 -3.78
C ILE A 545 3.33 33.06 -3.55
N TYR A 546 2.67 33.35 -2.43
CA TYR A 546 2.40 34.71 -1.99
C TYR A 546 3.31 35.07 -0.82
N ARG A 547 3.94 36.24 -0.89
CA ARG A 547 4.61 36.83 0.27
C ARG A 547 3.55 37.52 1.14
N VAL A 548 3.51 37.17 2.42
CA VAL A 548 2.57 37.76 3.38
C VAL A 548 2.85 39.25 3.52
N THR A 549 1.80 40.06 3.46
CA THR A 549 1.85 41.49 3.76
C THR A 549 1.32 41.72 5.16
N GLY A 550 2.04 42.47 6.00
CA GLY A 550 1.51 42.87 7.30
C GLY A 550 0.24 43.69 7.15
N SER A 551 -0.68 43.57 8.11
CA SER A 551 -1.96 44.31 8.22
C SER A 551 -1.79 45.83 8.44
N GLY A 552 -0.82 46.47 7.77
CA GLY A 552 -0.44 47.86 7.99
C GLY A 552 0.37 48.54 6.88
N THR A 553 0.54 47.97 5.69
CA THR A 553 1.31 48.61 4.59
C THR A 553 0.52 48.82 3.30
N LEU A 554 -0.77 49.14 3.41
CA LEU A 554 -1.58 49.69 2.30
C LEU A 554 -2.11 51.10 2.59
N THR A 555 -1.40 51.87 3.43
CA THR A 555 -1.60 53.33 3.50
C THR A 555 -0.27 54.04 3.26
N SER A 556 -0.30 54.99 2.34
CA SER A 556 0.81 55.82 1.84
C SER A 556 1.73 55.18 0.81
N ASN A 557 1.27 55.16 -0.44
CA ASN A 557 2.05 55.77 -1.52
C ASN A 557 1.07 56.53 -2.41
N GLY A 558 0.87 57.79 -2.06
CA GLY A 558 0.20 58.74 -2.94
C GLY A 558 1.09 59.01 -4.15
N VAL A 559 0.46 59.07 -5.32
CA VAL A 559 0.83 60.03 -6.34
C VAL A 559 -0.47 60.66 -6.80
N SER A 560 -0.47 61.99 -6.69
CA SER A 560 -1.46 62.96 -7.18
C SER A 560 -1.89 62.74 -8.62
#